data_AF-A0A512RJW0-F1
#
_entry.id   AF-A0A512RJW0-F1
#
_cell.length_a   1.000
_cell.length_b   1.000
_cell.length_c   1.000
_cell.angle_alpha   90.00
_cell.angle_beta   90.00
_cell.angle_gamma   90.00
#
_symmetry.space_group_name_H-M   'P 1'
#
loop_
_entity.id
_entity.type
_entity.pdbx_description
1 polymer ?
#
loop_
_entity_poly.entity_id
_entity_poly.type
_entity_poly.pdbx_seq_one_letter_code
_entity_poly.pdbx_strand_id
1 'polypeptide(L)'
;MNAYKSISFALLGIGLLAAASCKKETAYAPYPYNDIQSLQITAGDETINAAISGDSIIVYWPSYIDKPEKIRPEITVSENATVTPASGAETDFVTGAKYSVKAQNGDVKDYFLKVVINQPPIQLAEAEYLTYLVEKGGSYTFPNGTYLRYVIPDPAVTSFYIIDSTDTEHQLEISFTEGDHDMVVTVPDNNTFKMGGHKIRIVSGTQTVISANYVFGIVYPASLKGTADPLTTSIAVKRGGEITFTGSGFFEMKEAVVHTYDANGNESELATLELVSYTATAATYRVPASFPLGTREIGSYTAGSVNIALRTSDYFSSWSWYDPPKVTLPLNAPFDGSLTLTVTE
;
A
#
# COMPACT_ATOMS: atom_id res chain seq x y z
N MET A 1 -25.13 122.77 27.13
CA MET A 1 -25.80 123.58 28.17
C MET A 1 -27.11 122.87 28.51
N ASN A 2 -27.37 122.66 29.80
CA ASN A 2 -28.53 121.95 30.38
C ASN A 2 -28.64 120.44 30.09
N ALA A 3 -29.13 119.56 30.99
CA ALA A 3 -29.20 119.57 32.47
C ALA A 3 -29.86 118.25 32.95
N TYR A 4 -29.41 117.67 34.07
CA TYR A 4 -30.18 116.93 35.12
C TYR A 4 -31.38 116.03 34.71
N LYS A 5 -31.61 114.78 35.18
CA LYS A 5 -31.56 114.12 36.51
C LYS A 5 -31.90 112.60 36.29
N SER A 6 -31.80 111.62 37.21
CA SER A 6 -31.04 111.43 38.47
C SER A 6 -31.48 110.12 39.18
N ILE A 7 -30.54 109.38 39.81
CA ILE A 7 -30.69 108.47 40.99
C ILE A 7 -31.72 107.30 40.84
N SER A 8 -31.28 106.05 40.57
CA SER A 8 -30.90 104.96 41.52
C SER A 8 -32.06 104.20 42.21
N PHE A 9 -32.17 102.86 42.05
CA PHE A 9 -31.76 101.85 43.06
C PHE A 9 -32.00 100.37 42.61
N ALA A 10 -31.06 99.49 42.99
CA ALA A 10 -31.19 98.06 43.36
C ALA A 10 -31.74 96.94 42.43
N LEU A 11 -30.83 95.96 42.25
CA LEU A 11 -30.96 94.49 42.44
C LEU A 11 -31.50 93.51 41.37
N LEU A 12 -30.67 92.46 41.21
CA LEU A 12 -30.99 91.02 41.05
C LEU A 12 -31.49 90.52 39.69
N GLY A 13 -30.75 89.58 39.09
CA GLY A 13 -31.18 88.84 37.89
C GLY A 13 -30.07 88.22 37.04
N ILE A 14 -29.28 87.29 37.59
CA ILE A 14 -28.46 86.40 36.75
C ILE A 14 -29.41 85.40 36.07
N GLY A 15 -29.52 85.42 34.73
CA GLY A 15 -30.51 84.61 34.01
C GLY A 15 -30.17 84.32 32.56
N LEU A 16 -29.78 83.08 32.28
CA LEU A 16 -29.78 82.37 30.99
C LEU A 16 -28.98 82.96 29.83
N LEU A 17 -27.69 82.59 29.81
CA LEU A 17 -26.93 82.41 28.56
C LEU A 17 -27.51 81.26 27.71
N ALA A 18 -27.28 81.33 26.39
CA ALA A 18 -27.92 80.49 25.39
C ALA A 18 -27.66 78.99 25.55
N ALA A 19 -28.74 78.19 25.56
CA ALA A 19 -28.69 76.74 25.39
C ALA A 19 -28.52 76.38 23.89
N ALA A 20 -27.36 76.69 23.31
CA ALA A 20 -26.90 76.07 22.08
C ALA A 20 -26.52 74.61 22.41
N SER A 21 -27.52 73.72 22.41
CA SER A 21 -27.32 72.28 22.63
C SER A 21 -26.62 71.67 21.41
N CYS A 22 -25.28 71.77 21.38
CA CYS A 22 -24.47 70.91 20.55
C CYS A 22 -24.68 69.46 21.02
N LYS A 23 -25.54 68.72 20.33
CA LYS A 23 -25.46 67.25 20.34
C LYS A 23 -24.05 66.89 19.89
N LYS A 24 -23.23 66.45 20.83
CA LYS A 24 -21.91 65.91 20.55
C LYS A 24 -22.10 64.51 19.96
N GLU A 25 -22.40 64.45 18.66
CA GLU A 25 -22.37 63.20 17.92
C GLU A 25 -20.95 62.65 17.97
N THR A 26 -20.77 61.57 18.73
CA THR A 26 -19.53 60.81 18.76
C THR A 26 -19.45 60.01 17.47
N ALA A 27 -18.95 60.64 16.41
CA ALA A 27 -18.55 59.95 15.19
C ALA A 27 -17.46 58.94 15.56
N TYR A 28 -17.83 57.66 15.63
CA TYR A 28 -16.88 56.58 15.86
C TYR A 28 -15.99 56.43 14.62
N ALA A 29 -14.70 56.17 14.81
CA ALA A 29 -13.81 55.90 13.69
C ALA A 29 -14.28 54.61 12.98
N PRO A 30 -14.28 54.55 11.64
CA PRO A 30 -14.65 53.33 10.92
C PRO A 30 -13.79 52.13 11.36
N TYR A 31 -14.44 51.01 11.65
CA TYR A 31 -13.80 49.81 12.17
C TYR A 31 -12.79 49.25 11.14
N PRO A 32 -11.52 49.00 11.53
CA PRO A 32 -10.46 48.57 10.62
C PRO A 32 -10.33 47.04 10.46
N TYR A 33 -11.14 46.27 11.18
CA TYR A 33 -11.01 44.80 11.24
C TYR A 33 -11.63 44.14 10.01
N ASN A 34 -10.85 43.28 9.34
CA ASN A 34 -11.23 42.51 8.15
C ASN A 34 -10.86 41.03 8.26
N ASP A 35 -10.90 40.48 9.47
CA ASP A 35 -10.64 39.05 9.69
C ASP A 35 -11.87 38.18 9.47
N ILE A 36 -11.66 36.98 8.90
CA ILE A 36 -12.59 35.84 9.01
C ILE A 36 -12.46 35.25 10.41
N GLN A 37 -13.58 35.17 11.13
CA GLN A 37 -13.68 34.62 12.48
C GLN A 37 -14.00 33.12 12.46
N SER A 38 -14.86 32.69 11.53
CA SER A 38 -15.15 31.28 11.28
C SER A 38 -15.59 31.06 9.84
N LEU A 39 -15.36 29.84 9.34
CA LEU A 39 -15.94 29.35 8.10
C LEU A 39 -16.35 27.89 8.30
N GLN A 40 -17.61 27.58 7.99
CA GLN A 40 -18.21 26.26 8.13
C GLN A 40 -18.75 25.77 6.79
N ILE A 41 -18.63 24.48 6.51
CA ILE A 41 -19.12 23.83 5.29
C ILE A 41 -19.91 22.59 5.68
N THR A 42 -21.14 22.47 5.18
CA THR A 42 -21.94 21.24 5.32
C THR A 42 -21.42 20.16 4.38
N ALA A 43 -21.18 18.96 4.91
CA ALA A 43 -20.66 17.80 4.19
C ALA A 43 -21.57 16.58 4.50
N GLY A 44 -22.58 16.35 3.65
CA GLY A 44 -23.69 15.45 4.02
C GLY A 44 -24.41 15.97 5.26
N ASP A 45 -24.51 15.14 6.30
CA ASP A 45 -25.07 15.52 7.61
C ASP A 45 -24.02 16.15 8.56
N GLU A 46 -22.75 16.21 8.17
CA GLU A 46 -21.66 16.75 8.99
C GLU A 46 -21.41 18.25 8.75
N THR A 47 -20.78 18.91 9.72
CA THR A 47 -20.30 20.31 9.58
C THR A 47 -18.79 20.38 9.74
N ILE A 48 -18.09 20.66 8.64
CA ILE A 48 -16.65 20.86 8.61
C ILE A 48 -16.34 22.30 9.03
N ASN A 49 -15.55 22.45 10.09
CA ASN A 49 -15.01 23.73 10.52
C ASN A 49 -13.64 23.97 9.87
N ALA A 50 -13.47 25.10 9.19
CA ALA A 50 -12.17 25.48 8.61
C ALA A 50 -11.24 26.08 9.68
N ALA A 51 -9.94 25.75 9.59
CA ALA A 51 -8.92 26.41 10.38
C ALA A 51 -8.41 27.66 9.64
N ILE A 52 -8.45 28.82 10.29
CA ILE A 52 -7.96 30.09 9.74
C ILE A 52 -6.53 30.33 10.23
N SER A 53 -5.58 30.57 9.31
CA SER A 53 -4.18 30.85 9.64
C SER A 53 -3.58 31.85 8.64
N GLY A 54 -3.31 33.08 9.10
CA GLY A 54 -2.83 34.15 8.24
C GLY A 54 -3.89 34.58 7.21
N ASP A 55 -3.60 34.31 5.94
CA ASP A 55 -4.48 34.44 4.77
C ASP A 55 -5.09 33.09 4.34
N SER A 56 -4.75 31.98 4.98
CA SER A 56 -5.17 30.65 4.56
C SER A 56 -6.43 30.19 5.30
N ILE A 57 -7.44 29.75 4.54
CA ILE A 57 -8.62 29.02 5.02
C ILE A 57 -8.36 27.53 4.77
N ILE A 58 -8.00 26.77 5.80
CA ILE A 58 -7.63 25.36 5.67
C ILE A 58 -8.83 24.47 5.99
N VAL A 59 -9.27 23.68 5.01
CA VAL A 59 -10.39 22.74 5.15
C VAL A 59 -9.86 21.32 5.07
N TYR A 60 -9.99 20.57 6.17
CA TYR A 60 -9.72 19.13 6.21
C TYR A 60 -11.00 18.39 5.82
N TRP A 61 -11.09 17.95 4.57
CA TRP A 61 -12.25 17.25 4.04
C TRP A 61 -12.17 15.75 4.33
N PRO A 62 -13.19 15.11 4.94
CA PRO A 62 -13.15 13.67 5.23
C PRO A 62 -13.05 12.84 3.94
N SER A 63 -12.19 11.82 3.93
CA SER A 63 -11.95 11.01 2.72
C SER A 63 -13.07 10.01 2.39
N TYR A 64 -14.04 9.84 3.29
CA TYR A 64 -15.23 8.99 3.09
C TYR A 64 -16.46 9.76 2.60
N ILE A 65 -16.34 11.07 2.38
CA ILE A 65 -17.38 11.91 1.79
C ILE A 65 -16.88 12.41 0.43
N ASP A 66 -17.66 12.18 -0.63
CA ASP A 66 -17.34 12.69 -1.96
C ASP A 66 -17.09 14.20 -1.91
N LYS A 67 -15.95 14.64 -2.45
CA LYS A 67 -15.58 16.06 -2.48
C LYS A 67 -16.41 16.78 -3.56
N PRO A 68 -17.37 17.66 -3.21
CA PRO A 68 -18.15 18.35 -4.22
C PRO A 68 -17.27 19.32 -5.02
N GLU A 69 -17.70 19.68 -6.23
CA GLU A 69 -17.04 20.73 -7.01
C GLU A 69 -17.24 22.12 -6.40
N LYS A 70 -18.36 22.32 -5.69
CA LYS A 70 -18.77 23.60 -5.10
C LYS A 70 -19.33 23.44 -3.70
N ILE A 71 -19.27 24.52 -2.93
CA ILE A 71 -19.77 24.61 -1.54
C ILE A 71 -20.59 25.89 -1.34
N ARG A 72 -21.34 25.94 -0.24
CA ARG A 72 -22.01 27.14 0.28
C ARG A 72 -21.54 27.37 1.71
N PRO A 73 -20.37 28.03 1.91
CA PRO A 73 -19.79 28.19 3.23
C PRO A 73 -20.58 29.21 4.05
N GLU A 74 -20.81 28.91 5.32
CA GLU A 74 -21.26 29.91 6.30
C GLU A 74 -20.04 30.57 6.93
N ILE A 75 -19.91 31.89 6.74
CA ILE A 75 -18.72 32.69 7.05
C ILE A 75 -19.09 33.78 8.05
N THR A 76 -18.46 33.74 9.22
CA THR A 76 -18.50 34.86 10.17
C THR A 76 -17.26 35.71 9.96
N VAL A 77 -17.44 37.02 9.77
CA VAL A 77 -16.36 38.01 9.68
C VAL A 77 -16.41 39.01 10.82
N SER A 78 -15.35 39.82 10.92
CA SER A 78 -15.23 40.94 11.85
C SER A 78 -16.45 41.87 11.84
N GLU A 79 -16.75 42.48 12.99
CA GLU A 79 -17.89 43.39 13.16
C GLU A 79 -17.81 44.54 12.14
N ASN A 80 -18.94 44.84 11.47
CA ASN A 80 -19.07 45.84 10.41
C ASN A 80 -18.25 45.56 9.12
N ALA A 81 -17.59 44.41 9.00
CA ALA A 81 -16.94 43.97 7.77
C ALA A 81 -17.90 43.24 6.82
N THR A 82 -17.49 43.08 5.57
CA THR A 82 -18.24 42.33 4.53
C THR A 82 -17.30 41.36 3.81
N VAL A 83 -17.81 40.22 3.35
CA VAL A 83 -17.02 39.20 2.62
C VAL A 83 -17.55 38.99 1.20
N THR A 84 -16.65 38.74 0.25
CA THR A 84 -16.96 38.39 -1.14
C THR A 84 -16.17 37.14 -1.54
N PRO A 85 -16.80 36.02 -1.96
CA PRO A 85 -18.24 35.76 -1.98
C PRO A 85 -18.92 35.93 -0.62
N ALA A 86 -20.22 36.23 -0.61
CA ALA A 86 -21.00 36.39 0.62
C ALA A 86 -21.23 35.04 1.33
N SER A 87 -21.54 35.07 2.64
CA SER A 87 -21.96 33.86 3.39
C SER A 87 -23.15 33.18 2.70
N GLY A 88 -23.13 31.85 2.62
CA GLY A 88 -24.15 31.04 1.95
C GLY A 88 -24.17 31.12 0.41
N ALA A 89 -23.34 31.98 -0.20
CA ALA A 89 -23.18 32.03 -1.65
C ALA A 89 -22.44 30.78 -2.15
N GLU A 90 -22.79 30.34 -3.36
CA GLU A 90 -22.11 29.22 -4.00
C GLU A 90 -20.73 29.62 -4.51
N THR A 91 -19.73 28.79 -4.24
CA THR A 91 -18.33 29.06 -4.58
C THR A 91 -17.58 27.75 -4.86
N ASP A 92 -16.54 27.81 -5.68
CA ASP A 92 -15.78 26.63 -6.12
C ASP A 92 -14.95 26.05 -4.97
N PHE A 93 -15.07 24.74 -4.76
CA PHE A 93 -14.40 24.04 -3.66
C PHE A 93 -13.02 23.53 -4.10
N VAL A 94 -12.15 24.48 -4.41
CA VAL A 94 -10.79 24.25 -4.95
C VAL A 94 -9.74 25.04 -4.18
N THR A 95 -8.55 24.45 -4.02
CA THR A 95 -7.40 25.17 -3.44
C THR A 95 -7.05 26.38 -4.31
N GLY A 96 -6.91 27.55 -3.69
CA GLY A 96 -6.72 28.84 -4.35
C GLY A 96 -8.00 29.68 -4.50
N ALA A 97 -9.19 29.15 -4.19
CA ALA A 97 -10.43 29.93 -4.21
C ALA A 97 -10.33 31.12 -3.24
N LYS A 98 -10.65 32.32 -3.73
CA LYS A 98 -10.40 33.59 -3.04
C LYS A 98 -11.64 34.09 -2.29
N TYR A 99 -11.43 34.56 -1.05
CA TYR A 99 -12.40 35.32 -0.27
C TYR A 99 -11.79 36.66 0.10
N SER A 100 -12.46 37.77 -0.22
CA SER A 100 -12.00 39.12 0.10
C SER A 100 -12.88 39.71 1.20
N VAL A 101 -12.29 39.98 2.36
CA VAL A 101 -12.98 40.65 3.47
C VAL A 101 -12.63 42.12 3.46
N LYS A 102 -13.65 42.98 3.45
CA LYS A 102 -13.52 44.43 3.46
C LYS A 102 -14.02 44.99 4.79
N ALA A 103 -13.13 45.66 5.52
CA ALA A 103 -13.43 46.39 6.74
C ALA A 103 -14.31 47.63 6.47
N GLN A 104 -14.93 48.16 7.53
CA GLN A 104 -15.77 49.36 7.45
C GLN A 104 -14.97 50.59 7.01
N ASN A 105 -13.68 50.69 7.37
CA ASN A 105 -12.78 51.75 6.91
C ASN A 105 -12.37 51.64 5.43
N GLY A 106 -12.65 50.50 4.79
CA GLY A 106 -12.32 50.23 3.39
C GLY A 106 -11.13 49.28 3.18
N ASP A 107 -10.36 48.95 4.22
CA ASP A 107 -9.20 48.05 4.11
C ASP A 107 -9.64 46.62 3.73
N VAL A 108 -8.96 46.05 2.74
CA VAL A 108 -9.27 44.70 2.23
C VAL A 108 -8.18 43.72 2.66
N LYS A 109 -8.60 42.58 3.20
CA LYS A 109 -7.77 41.41 3.45
C LYS A 109 -8.26 40.25 2.61
N ASP A 110 -7.35 39.67 1.85
CA ASP A 110 -7.61 38.54 1.00
C ASP A 110 -7.25 37.24 1.71
N TYR A 111 -8.10 36.24 1.50
CA TYR A 111 -7.95 34.89 2.02
C TYR A 111 -8.05 33.88 0.88
N PHE A 112 -7.35 32.75 1.02
CA PHE A 112 -7.29 31.69 0.02
C PHE A 112 -7.63 30.34 0.63
N LEU A 113 -8.51 29.61 -0.04
CA LEU A 113 -8.90 28.26 0.36
C LEU A 113 -7.74 27.28 0.15
N LYS A 114 -7.49 26.41 1.12
CA LYS A 114 -6.61 25.25 1.02
C LYS A 114 -7.41 24.01 1.42
N VAL A 115 -7.83 23.24 0.42
CA VAL A 115 -8.52 21.97 0.63
C VAL A 115 -7.48 20.88 0.82
N VAL A 116 -7.60 20.11 1.90
CA VAL A 116 -6.79 18.95 2.23
C VAL A 116 -7.72 17.77 2.40
N ILE A 117 -7.60 16.73 1.56
CA ILE A 117 -8.32 15.48 1.79
C ILE A 117 -7.66 14.79 2.99
N ASN A 118 -8.42 14.60 4.06
CA ASN A 118 -7.97 14.02 5.31
C ASN A 118 -8.04 12.48 5.25
N GLN A 119 -7.30 11.90 4.30
CA GLN A 119 -7.14 10.44 4.19
C GLN A 119 -5.83 10.02 4.87
N PRO A 120 -5.86 9.10 5.86
CA PRO A 120 -4.65 8.51 6.41
C PRO A 120 -3.85 7.75 5.34
N PRO A 121 -2.51 7.73 5.39
CA PRO A 121 -1.70 6.90 4.50
C PRO A 121 -2.07 5.41 4.62
N ILE A 122 -2.15 4.71 3.49
CA ILE A 122 -2.43 3.27 3.46
C ILE A 122 -1.33 2.54 4.24
N GLN A 123 -1.72 1.64 5.15
CA GLN A 123 -0.79 0.76 5.84
C GLN A 123 -0.90 -0.64 5.25
N LEU A 124 0.12 -1.04 4.48
CA LEU A 124 0.38 -2.44 4.16
C LEU A 124 1.32 -3.01 5.25
N ALA A 125 1.03 -4.20 5.76
CA ALA A 125 1.93 -4.86 6.69
C ALA A 125 3.16 -5.40 5.94
N GLU A 126 4.36 -5.03 6.40
CA GLU A 126 5.62 -5.61 5.92
C GLU A 126 6.46 -6.05 7.12
N ALA A 127 6.98 -7.26 7.06
CA ALA A 127 7.89 -7.84 8.04
C ALA A 127 8.81 -8.83 7.33
N GLU A 128 10.00 -9.07 7.91
CA GLU A 128 11.09 -9.85 7.30
C GLU A 128 10.67 -11.24 6.77
N TYR A 129 9.67 -11.88 7.39
CA TYR A 129 9.19 -13.22 7.00
C TYR A 129 7.76 -13.24 6.43
N LEU A 130 7.13 -12.07 6.23
CA LEU A 130 5.74 -11.99 5.79
C LEU A 130 5.66 -12.08 4.26
N THR A 131 5.09 -13.18 3.77
CA THR A 131 4.82 -13.40 2.34
C THR A 131 3.32 -13.56 2.11
N TYR A 132 2.80 -12.87 1.09
CA TYR A 132 1.42 -12.99 0.62
C TYR A 132 1.38 -13.99 -0.53
N LEU A 133 1.02 -15.24 -0.24
CA LEU A 133 1.01 -16.34 -1.20
C LEU A 133 -0.36 -16.52 -1.85
N VAL A 134 -0.38 -16.66 -3.18
CA VAL A 134 -1.58 -16.98 -3.96
C VAL A 134 -1.25 -18.02 -5.04
N GLU A 135 -2.03 -19.10 -5.08
CA GLU A 135 -1.94 -20.06 -6.18
C GLU A 135 -2.49 -19.43 -7.47
N LYS A 136 -1.87 -19.70 -8.62
CA LYS A 136 -2.34 -19.22 -9.92
C LYS A 136 -3.79 -19.65 -10.16
N GLY A 137 -4.67 -18.69 -10.50
CA GLY A 137 -6.12 -18.92 -10.62
C GLY A 137 -6.90 -18.79 -9.31
N GLY A 138 -6.23 -18.56 -8.18
CA GLY A 138 -6.83 -18.34 -6.87
C GLY A 138 -6.89 -16.86 -6.46
N SER A 139 -7.26 -16.64 -5.20
CA SER A 139 -7.35 -15.31 -4.59
C SER A 139 -6.65 -15.27 -3.23
N TYR A 140 -6.15 -14.09 -2.86
CA TYR A 140 -5.65 -13.80 -1.51
C TYR A 140 -6.53 -12.74 -0.84
N THR A 141 -6.97 -13.01 0.38
CA THR A 141 -7.71 -12.05 1.20
C THR A 141 -6.73 -11.29 2.09
N PHE A 142 -6.78 -9.96 2.06
CA PHE A 142 -6.09 -9.08 2.99
C PHE A 142 -7.04 -8.64 4.11
N PRO A 143 -7.05 -9.34 5.27
CA PRO A 143 -7.73 -8.90 6.49
C PRO A 143 -7.51 -7.44 6.84
N ASN A 144 -8.63 -6.69 6.85
CA ASN A 144 -8.71 -5.32 7.29
C ASN A 144 -8.28 -5.22 8.76
N GLY A 145 -7.60 -4.14 9.14
CA GLY A 145 -7.10 -3.96 10.50
C GLY A 145 -5.91 -4.86 10.88
N THR A 146 -5.55 -5.87 10.07
CA THR A 146 -4.41 -6.78 10.32
C THR A 146 -3.29 -6.56 9.32
N TYR A 147 -3.51 -6.91 8.04
CA TYR A 147 -2.50 -6.82 6.99
C TYR A 147 -2.63 -5.58 6.11
N LEU A 148 -3.83 -4.98 6.08
CA LEU A 148 -4.12 -3.78 5.33
C LEU A 148 -5.00 -2.83 6.16
N ARG A 149 -4.69 -1.53 6.15
CA ARG A 149 -5.53 -0.49 6.80
C ARG A 149 -5.61 0.77 5.93
N TYR A 150 -6.69 1.52 6.12
CA TYR A 150 -6.95 2.83 5.51
C TYR A 150 -7.08 2.81 3.97
N VAL A 151 -7.50 1.68 3.41
CA VAL A 151 -8.09 1.61 2.07
C VAL A 151 -9.59 1.88 2.13
N ILE A 152 -10.13 2.50 1.08
CA ILE A 152 -11.56 2.69 0.86
C ILE A 152 -12.12 1.37 0.30
N PRO A 153 -13.14 0.75 0.91
CA PRO A 153 -13.67 -0.54 0.49
C PRO A 153 -14.62 -0.44 -0.71
N ASP A 154 -14.14 0.17 -1.79
CA ASP A 154 -14.84 0.38 -3.05
C ASP A 154 -13.87 0.15 -4.23
N PRO A 155 -14.14 -0.83 -5.12
CA PRO A 155 -13.29 -1.10 -6.29
C PRO A 155 -13.34 -0.01 -7.37
N ALA A 156 -14.24 0.98 -7.29
CA ALA A 156 -14.25 2.12 -8.21
C ALA A 156 -13.15 3.15 -7.90
N VAL A 157 -12.68 3.21 -6.64
CA VAL A 157 -11.65 4.17 -6.18
C VAL A 157 -10.43 3.51 -5.55
N THR A 158 -10.42 2.18 -5.43
CA THR A 158 -9.28 1.38 -4.98
C THR A 158 -8.84 0.40 -6.06
N SER A 159 -7.53 0.28 -6.25
CA SER A 159 -6.91 -0.60 -7.25
C SER A 159 -5.65 -1.27 -6.69
N PHE A 160 -5.51 -2.56 -6.97
CA PHE A 160 -4.33 -3.35 -6.62
C PHE A 160 -3.52 -3.68 -7.87
N TYR A 161 -2.22 -3.46 -7.80
CA TYR A 161 -1.25 -3.78 -8.84
C TYR A 161 -0.16 -4.66 -8.25
N ILE A 162 0.34 -5.58 -9.06
CA ILE A 162 1.63 -6.22 -8.83
C ILE A 162 2.68 -5.59 -9.74
N ILE A 163 3.92 -5.51 -9.26
CA ILE A 163 5.08 -5.06 -10.05
C ILE A 163 6.07 -6.22 -10.13
N ASP A 164 6.39 -6.66 -11.35
CA ASP A 164 7.35 -7.74 -11.60
C ASP A 164 8.82 -7.28 -11.48
N SER A 165 9.76 -8.22 -11.58
CA SER A 165 11.20 -7.93 -11.49
C SER A 165 11.79 -7.13 -12.65
N THR A 166 10.97 -6.73 -13.63
CA THR A 166 11.30 -5.84 -14.75
C THR A 166 10.68 -4.44 -14.58
N ASP A 167 10.15 -4.13 -13.40
CA ASP A 167 9.35 -2.94 -13.08
C ASP A 167 8.09 -2.80 -13.96
N THR A 168 7.58 -3.91 -14.52
CA THR A 168 6.32 -3.93 -15.26
C THR A 168 5.15 -4.07 -14.29
N GLU A 169 4.18 -3.16 -14.37
CA GLU A 169 2.97 -3.20 -13.55
C GLU A 169 1.82 -3.96 -14.21
N HIS A 170 1.13 -4.78 -13.43
CA HIS A 170 -0.12 -5.44 -13.84
C HIS A 170 -1.20 -5.25 -12.78
N GLN A 171 -2.37 -4.75 -13.19
CA GLN A 171 -3.53 -4.62 -12.30
C GLN A 171 -4.16 -6.00 -12.06
N LEU A 172 -4.55 -6.27 -10.81
CA LEU A 172 -5.35 -7.44 -10.43
C LEU A 172 -6.79 -7.03 -10.14
N GLU A 173 -7.71 -7.97 -10.33
CA GLU A 173 -9.10 -7.79 -9.93
C GLU A 173 -9.22 -7.81 -8.41
N ILE A 174 -10.01 -6.89 -7.86
CA ILE A 174 -10.30 -6.83 -6.43
C ILE A 174 -11.80 -6.81 -6.15
N SER A 175 -12.16 -7.32 -4.98
CA SER A 175 -13.47 -7.14 -4.35
C SER A 175 -13.28 -6.92 -2.85
N PHE A 176 -14.34 -6.53 -2.15
CA PHE A 176 -14.34 -6.37 -0.70
C PHE A 176 -15.40 -7.27 -0.06
N THR A 177 -15.08 -7.87 1.09
CA THR A 177 -16.07 -8.66 1.85
C THR A 177 -17.14 -7.76 2.47
N GLU A 178 -18.36 -8.30 2.60
CA GLU A 178 -19.42 -7.66 3.37
C GLU A 178 -19.10 -7.75 4.87
N GLY A 179 -19.32 -6.66 5.62
CA GLY A 179 -19.03 -6.60 7.06
C GLY A 179 -17.60 -6.16 7.38
N ASP A 180 -16.64 -7.09 7.31
CA ASP A 180 -15.25 -6.83 7.74
C ASP A 180 -14.46 -5.92 6.77
N HIS A 181 -14.93 -5.81 5.53
CA HIS A 181 -14.32 -5.02 4.46
C HIS A 181 -12.89 -5.45 4.10
N ASP A 182 -12.62 -6.75 4.16
CA ASP A 182 -11.36 -7.35 3.73
C ASP A 182 -11.22 -7.24 2.21
N MET A 183 -10.04 -6.86 1.74
CA MET A 183 -9.76 -6.76 0.31
C MET A 183 -9.37 -8.14 -0.24
N VAL A 184 -10.19 -8.71 -1.12
CA VAL A 184 -9.90 -9.95 -1.84
C VAL A 184 -9.27 -9.60 -3.17
N VAL A 185 -8.07 -10.10 -3.43
CA VAL A 185 -7.31 -9.91 -4.68
C VAL A 185 -7.25 -11.23 -5.44
N THR A 186 -7.70 -11.25 -6.69
CA THR A 186 -7.74 -12.46 -7.52
C THR A 186 -6.62 -12.45 -8.55
N VAL A 187 -5.89 -13.58 -8.68
CA VAL A 187 -4.88 -13.79 -9.73
C VAL A 187 -5.46 -14.65 -10.84
N PRO A 188 -5.70 -14.11 -12.05
CA PRO A 188 -6.22 -14.88 -13.17
C PRO A 188 -5.32 -16.04 -13.58
N ASP A 189 -5.93 -17.17 -13.95
CA ASP A 189 -5.21 -18.29 -14.58
C ASP A 189 -4.90 -18.00 -16.06
N ASN A 190 -3.91 -17.13 -16.30
CA ASN A 190 -3.39 -16.86 -17.63
C ASN A 190 -1.91 -16.46 -17.61
N ASN A 191 -1.27 -16.45 -18.78
CA ASN A 191 0.18 -16.25 -18.91
C ASN A 191 0.66 -14.80 -18.73
N THR A 192 -0.23 -13.84 -18.44
CA THR A 192 0.17 -12.45 -18.12
C THR A 192 0.93 -12.40 -16.79
N PHE A 193 0.49 -13.19 -15.82
CA PHE A 193 1.01 -13.23 -14.47
C PHE A 193 2.01 -14.38 -14.33
N LYS A 194 3.30 -14.04 -14.26
CA LYS A 194 4.40 -15.00 -14.06
C LYS A 194 4.41 -15.53 -12.63
N MET A 195 5.04 -16.68 -12.41
CA MET A 195 5.28 -17.16 -11.05
C MET A 195 6.43 -16.39 -10.40
N GLY A 196 6.40 -16.32 -9.07
CA GLY A 196 7.42 -15.68 -8.24
C GLY A 196 6.92 -14.47 -7.45
N GLY A 197 7.88 -13.80 -6.83
CA GLY A 197 7.66 -12.62 -6.01
C GLY A 197 7.42 -11.37 -6.83
N HIS A 198 6.44 -10.58 -6.42
CA HIS A 198 6.08 -9.30 -6.98
C HIS A 198 5.99 -8.26 -5.86
N LYS A 199 6.32 -7.00 -6.15
CA LYS A 199 5.94 -5.91 -5.24
C LYS A 199 4.44 -5.66 -5.36
N ILE A 200 3.85 -5.17 -4.28
CA ILE A 200 2.47 -4.70 -4.24
C ILE A 200 2.48 -3.19 -4.48
N ARG A 201 1.56 -2.68 -5.30
CA ARG A 201 1.17 -1.26 -5.30
C ARG A 201 -0.33 -1.14 -5.13
N ILE A 202 -0.78 -0.41 -4.11
CA ILE A 202 -2.20 -0.14 -3.86
C ILE A 202 -2.42 1.35 -4.04
N VAL A 203 -3.41 1.71 -4.87
CA VAL A 203 -4.00 3.06 -4.91
C VAL A 203 -5.35 2.99 -4.24
N SER A 204 -5.67 3.95 -3.38
CA SER A 204 -7.00 4.08 -2.81
C SER A 204 -7.31 5.54 -2.55
N GLY A 205 -8.30 6.10 -3.25
CA GLY A 205 -8.60 7.52 -3.21
C GLY A 205 -7.39 8.38 -3.59
N THR A 206 -6.92 9.21 -2.66
CA THR A 206 -5.74 10.08 -2.84
C THR A 206 -4.41 9.44 -2.41
N GLN A 207 -4.44 8.25 -1.83
CA GLN A 207 -3.27 7.61 -1.24
C GLN A 207 -2.71 6.50 -2.13
N THR A 208 -1.40 6.26 -2.01
CA THR A 208 -0.72 5.16 -2.68
C THR A 208 0.35 4.59 -1.77
N VAL A 209 0.47 3.26 -1.72
CA VAL A 209 1.58 2.54 -1.08
C VAL A 209 2.21 1.57 -2.08
N ILE A 210 3.52 1.39 -1.99
CA ILE A 210 4.29 0.39 -2.73
C ILE A 210 5.09 -0.41 -1.70
N SER A 211 5.07 -1.74 -1.77
CA SER A 211 5.86 -2.58 -0.86
C SER A 211 7.36 -2.42 -1.13
N ALA A 212 8.17 -2.44 -0.07
CA ALA A 212 9.62 -2.37 -0.20
C ALA A 212 10.17 -3.60 -0.94
N ASN A 213 9.65 -4.79 -0.57
CA ASN A 213 10.11 -6.09 -1.08
C ASN A 213 9.08 -6.76 -1.99
N TYR A 214 9.51 -7.83 -2.66
CA TYR A 214 8.71 -8.66 -3.56
C TYR A 214 7.78 -9.63 -2.80
N VAL A 215 7.00 -9.08 -1.87
CA VAL A 215 6.23 -9.82 -0.84
C VAL A 215 5.04 -10.62 -1.37
N PHE A 216 4.57 -10.36 -2.60
CA PHE A 216 3.41 -11.05 -3.19
C PHE A 216 3.86 -12.20 -4.09
N GLY A 217 3.77 -13.42 -3.58
CA GLY A 217 4.18 -14.64 -4.26
C GLY A 217 3.05 -15.27 -5.06
N ILE A 218 3.16 -15.26 -6.39
CA ILE A 218 2.30 -16.06 -7.26
C ILE A 218 2.95 -17.43 -7.45
N VAL A 219 2.26 -18.50 -7.09
CA VAL A 219 2.81 -19.86 -7.07
C VAL A 219 1.95 -20.85 -7.85
N TYR A 220 2.55 -21.96 -8.26
CA TYR A 220 1.81 -23.09 -8.82
C TYR A 220 0.98 -23.77 -7.73
N PRO A 221 -0.25 -24.23 -8.07
CA PRO A 221 -1.03 -25.01 -7.13
C PRO A 221 -0.32 -26.31 -6.74
N ALA A 222 -0.44 -26.70 -5.48
CA ALA A 222 0.26 -27.87 -4.93
C ALA A 222 -0.04 -29.18 -5.70
N SER A 223 -1.21 -29.26 -6.36
CA SER A 223 -1.62 -30.38 -7.21
C SER A 223 -0.78 -30.59 -8.48
N LEU A 224 -0.04 -29.58 -8.94
CA LEU A 224 0.91 -29.74 -10.05
C LEU A 224 2.22 -30.38 -9.61
N LYS A 225 2.54 -30.42 -8.31
CA LYS A 225 3.81 -30.98 -7.82
C LYS A 225 3.89 -32.47 -8.16
N GLY A 226 4.74 -32.81 -9.11
CA GLY A 226 4.96 -34.17 -9.55
C GLY A 226 5.55 -35.11 -8.49
N THR A 227 5.69 -36.37 -8.86
CA THR A 227 6.29 -37.42 -8.04
C THR A 227 7.32 -38.19 -8.85
N ALA A 228 8.49 -38.46 -8.28
CA ALA A 228 9.44 -39.40 -8.87
C ALA A 228 9.03 -40.84 -8.55
N ASP A 229 9.21 -41.76 -9.50
CA ASP A 229 9.02 -43.19 -9.26
C ASP A 229 10.13 -43.71 -8.30
N PRO A 230 9.84 -44.75 -7.50
CA PRO A 230 10.86 -45.35 -6.66
C PRO A 230 11.94 -46.03 -7.50
N LEU A 231 13.20 -45.89 -7.10
CA LEU A 231 14.30 -46.65 -7.65
C LEU A 231 14.12 -48.13 -7.31
N THR A 232 14.30 -48.99 -8.31
CA THR A 232 14.15 -50.46 -8.22
C THR A 232 15.39 -51.22 -8.67
N THR A 233 16.40 -50.51 -9.20
CA THR A 233 17.65 -51.08 -9.73
C THR A 233 18.83 -50.17 -9.43
N SER A 234 20.02 -50.74 -9.25
CA SER A 234 21.26 -50.00 -9.07
C SER A 234 21.66 -49.28 -10.36
N ILE A 235 22.22 -48.07 -10.20
CA ILE A 235 22.64 -47.20 -11.29
C ILE A 235 24.14 -47.38 -11.51
N ALA A 236 24.55 -47.73 -12.73
CA ALA A 236 25.95 -47.75 -13.15
C ALA A 236 26.13 -46.81 -14.35
N VAL A 237 26.99 -45.80 -14.20
CA VAL A 237 27.10 -44.69 -15.16
C VAL A 237 28.52 -44.14 -15.21
N LYS A 238 28.90 -43.56 -16.34
CA LYS A 238 30.18 -42.85 -16.52
C LYS A 238 30.00 -41.36 -16.22
N ARG A 239 31.06 -40.68 -15.82
CA ARG A 239 31.16 -39.22 -15.93
C ARG A 239 30.86 -38.78 -17.36
N GLY A 240 30.09 -37.70 -17.52
CA GLY A 240 29.55 -37.24 -18.80
C GLY A 240 28.40 -38.08 -19.36
N GLY A 241 28.17 -39.29 -18.82
CA GLY A 241 27.02 -40.14 -19.12
C GLY A 241 25.72 -39.60 -18.52
N GLU A 242 24.61 -40.19 -18.95
CA GLU A 242 23.25 -39.72 -18.63
C GLU A 242 22.47 -40.78 -17.84
N ILE A 243 21.63 -40.30 -16.90
CA ILE A 243 20.70 -41.09 -16.09
C ILE A 243 19.30 -40.55 -16.35
N THR A 244 18.34 -41.41 -16.69
CA THR A 244 16.92 -41.04 -16.81
C THR A 244 16.15 -41.58 -15.61
N PHE A 245 15.45 -40.69 -14.91
CA PHE A 245 14.48 -41.03 -13.87
C PHE A 245 13.06 -40.89 -14.41
N THR A 246 12.15 -41.76 -13.98
CA THR A 246 10.73 -41.71 -14.34
C THR A 246 9.87 -41.16 -13.21
N GLY A 247 8.63 -40.80 -13.52
CA GLY A 247 7.68 -40.30 -12.55
C GLY A 247 6.39 -39.81 -13.20
N SER A 248 5.69 -38.92 -12.50
CA SER A 248 4.48 -38.26 -12.98
C SER A 248 4.50 -36.76 -12.65
N GLY A 249 3.87 -35.94 -13.49
CA GLY A 249 3.76 -34.50 -13.26
C GLY A 249 5.09 -33.75 -13.27
N PHE A 250 6.09 -34.22 -14.02
CA PHE A 250 7.37 -33.52 -14.17
C PHE A 250 7.18 -32.25 -15.02
N PHE A 251 7.38 -31.09 -14.40
CA PHE A 251 7.34 -29.78 -15.05
C PHE A 251 8.37 -28.84 -14.42
N GLU A 252 8.83 -27.84 -15.17
CA GLU A 252 9.93 -26.93 -14.79
C GLU A 252 11.07 -27.65 -14.05
N MET A 253 11.45 -28.83 -14.56
CA MET A 253 12.53 -29.60 -13.96
C MET A 253 13.81 -28.76 -14.03
N LYS A 254 14.63 -28.88 -13.00
CA LYS A 254 15.97 -28.27 -12.91
C LYS A 254 16.98 -29.37 -12.59
N GLU A 255 18.13 -29.03 -12.01
CA GLU A 255 19.18 -29.97 -11.60
C GLU A 255 18.67 -31.11 -10.69
N ALA A 256 19.36 -32.25 -10.64
CA ALA A 256 19.17 -33.21 -9.56
C ALA A 256 20.27 -33.01 -8.52
N VAL A 257 19.92 -32.87 -7.24
CA VAL A 257 20.90 -32.74 -6.17
C VAL A 257 21.19 -34.12 -5.61
N VAL A 258 22.47 -34.48 -5.50
CA VAL A 258 22.93 -35.71 -4.85
C VAL A 258 23.48 -35.33 -3.48
N HIS A 259 22.81 -35.80 -2.43
CA HIS A 259 23.18 -35.56 -1.04
C HIS A 259 24.02 -36.75 -0.54
N THR A 260 24.92 -36.52 0.41
CA THR A 260 25.71 -37.55 1.11
C THR A 260 25.68 -37.31 2.63
N TYR A 261 25.84 -38.38 3.40
CA TYR A 261 25.86 -38.32 4.87
C TYR A 261 27.26 -38.48 5.45
N ASP A 262 27.55 -37.81 6.55
CA ASP A 262 28.76 -38.00 7.36
C ASP A 262 28.61 -39.14 8.39
N ALA A 263 29.63 -39.35 9.22
CA ALA A 263 29.62 -40.38 10.28
C ALA A 263 28.59 -40.14 11.41
N ASN A 264 28.01 -38.95 11.49
CA ASN A 264 27.00 -38.55 12.47
C ASN A 264 25.58 -38.52 11.85
N GLY A 265 25.45 -38.79 10.53
CA GLY A 265 24.21 -38.65 9.78
C GLY A 265 23.90 -37.22 9.34
N ASN A 266 24.84 -36.28 9.44
CA ASN A 266 24.65 -34.93 8.89
C ASN A 266 24.66 -34.99 7.37
N GLU A 267 23.67 -34.37 6.74
CA GLU A 267 23.55 -34.29 5.29
C GLU A 267 24.40 -33.16 4.70
N SER A 268 24.95 -33.38 3.51
CA SER A 268 25.65 -32.36 2.71
C SER A 268 25.48 -32.63 1.21
N GLU A 269 25.57 -31.59 0.38
CA GLU A 269 25.57 -31.75 -1.08
C GLU A 269 26.89 -32.40 -1.55
N LEU A 270 26.79 -33.54 -2.23
CA LEU A 270 27.93 -34.24 -2.84
C LEU A 270 28.23 -33.69 -4.24
N ALA A 271 27.18 -33.49 -5.03
CA ALA A 271 27.23 -32.97 -6.40
C ALA A 271 25.81 -32.65 -6.91
N THR A 272 25.74 -31.89 -8.00
CA THR A 272 24.53 -31.72 -8.82
C THR A 272 24.67 -32.48 -10.15
N LEU A 273 23.57 -33.01 -10.66
CA LEU A 273 23.46 -33.58 -12.00
C LEU A 273 22.77 -32.55 -12.90
N GLU A 274 23.39 -32.25 -14.04
CA GLU A 274 22.89 -31.26 -15.00
C GLU A 274 21.67 -31.80 -15.73
N LEU A 275 20.58 -31.04 -15.81
CA LEU A 275 19.40 -31.44 -16.57
C LEU A 275 19.70 -31.40 -18.08
N VAL A 276 19.48 -32.52 -18.77
CA VAL A 276 19.63 -32.63 -20.23
C VAL A 276 18.28 -32.43 -20.94
N SER A 277 17.22 -33.06 -20.43
CA SER A 277 15.87 -32.97 -20.98
C SER A 277 14.83 -33.49 -20.00
N TYR A 278 13.56 -33.13 -20.19
CA TYR A 278 12.45 -33.77 -19.49
C TYR A 278 11.18 -33.82 -20.36
N THR A 279 10.28 -34.71 -19.96
CA THR A 279 8.88 -34.81 -20.37
C THR A 279 8.02 -34.87 -19.10
N ALA A 280 6.70 -34.95 -19.22
CA ALA A 280 5.80 -35.06 -18.07
C ALA A 280 6.01 -36.32 -17.19
N THR A 281 6.75 -37.32 -17.68
CA THR A 281 6.94 -38.64 -17.02
C THR A 281 8.38 -39.12 -16.97
N ALA A 282 9.35 -38.36 -17.49
CA ALA A 282 10.77 -38.73 -17.47
C ALA A 282 11.66 -37.50 -17.47
N ALA A 283 12.76 -37.52 -16.70
CA ALA A 283 13.76 -36.46 -16.66
C ALA A 283 15.17 -37.08 -16.74
N THR A 284 15.99 -36.58 -17.67
CA THR A 284 17.31 -37.11 -18.00
C THR A 284 18.39 -36.11 -17.57
N TYR A 285 19.40 -36.63 -16.89
CA TYR A 285 20.44 -35.87 -16.20
C TYR A 285 21.83 -36.34 -16.56
N ARG A 286 22.77 -35.41 -16.79
CA ARG A 286 24.18 -35.69 -17.04
C ARG A 286 24.96 -35.71 -15.73
N VAL A 287 25.77 -36.75 -15.54
CA VAL A 287 26.73 -36.84 -14.44
C VAL A 287 27.92 -35.92 -14.74
N PRO A 288 28.26 -34.92 -13.91
CA PRO A 288 29.34 -33.99 -14.22
C PRO A 288 30.71 -34.68 -14.14
N ALA A 289 31.69 -34.17 -14.87
CA ALA A 289 33.07 -34.68 -14.84
C ALA A 289 33.74 -34.57 -13.46
N SER A 290 33.24 -33.69 -12.58
CA SER A 290 33.67 -33.55 -11.20
C SER A 290 33.09 -34.60 -10.24
N PHE A 291 32.07 -35.38 -10.64
CA PHE A 291 31.38 -36.30 -9.74
C PHE A 291 32.36 -37.32 -9.13
N PRO A 292 32.39 -37.54 -7.80
CA PRO A 292 33.32 -38.47 -7.18
C PRO A 292 33.12 -39.93 -7.64
N LEU A 293 34.19 -40.56 -8.13
CA LEU A 293 34.17 -41.96 -8.55
C LEU A 293 33.86 -42.93 -7.40
N GLY A 294 33.41 -44.13 -7.76
CA GLY A 294 33.21 -45.26 -6.86
C GLY A 294 31.75 -45.70 -6.77
N THR A 295 31.49 -46.66 -5.86
CA THR A 295 30.17 -47.20 -5.57
C THR A 295 29.68 -46.69 -4.22
N ARG A 296 28.42 -46.26 -4.15
CA ARG A 296 27.76 -45.72 -2.96
C ARG A 296 26.39 -46.36 -2.80
N GLU A 297 25.97 -46.66 -1.58
CA GLU A 297 24.59 -47.10 -1.27
C GLU A 297 23.60 -45.97 -1.57
N ILE A 298 22.41 -46.30 -2.10
CA ILE A 298 21.28 -45.38 -2.28
C ILE A 298 20.22 -45.72 -1.24
N GLY A 299 19.53 -44.72 -0.66
CA GLY A 299 18.44 -44.98 0.28
C GLY A 299 18.95 -45.40 1.65
N SER A 300 19.94 -44.67 2.17
CA SER A 300 20.50 -44.88 3.51
C SER A 300 20.87 -43.54 4.16
N TYR A 301 21.18 -43.57 5.45
CA TYR A 301 21.80 -42.47 6.21
C TYR A 301 23.22 -42.86 6.70
N THR A 302 23.78 -43.96 6.19
CA THR A 302 25.15 -44.42 6.49
C THR A 302 26.19 -43.48 5.87
N ALA A 303 27.34 -43.34 6.52
CA ALA A 303 28.40 -42.45 6.06
C ALA A 303 28.83 -42.78 4.61
N GLY A 304 28.77 -41.79 3.71
CA GLY A 304 29.13 -41.92 2.30
C GLY A 304 28.05 -42.53 1.38
N SER A 305 26.92 -42.99 1.93
CA SER A 305 25.71 -43.28 1.15
C SER A 305 25.11 -42.00 0.57
N VAL A 306 24.23 -42.14 -0.43
CA VAL A 306 23.65 -41.02 -1.17
C VAL A 306 22.14 -41.08 -1.29
N ASN A 307 21.52 -39.92 -1.35
CA ASN A 307 20.13 -39.75 -1.78
C ASN A 307 20.06 -38.74 -2.93
N ILE A 308 19.12 -38.94 -3.86
CA ILE A 308 18.98 -38.10 -5.05
C ILE A 308 17.63 -37.38 -4.97
N ALA A 309 17.65 -36.06 -5.18
CA ALA A 309 16.48 -35.20 -5.12
C ALA A 309 16.35 -34.42 -6.43
N LEU A 310 15.29 -34.67 -7.20
CA LEU A 310 15.07 -34.01 -8.48
C LEU A 310 14.47 -32.61 -8.23
N ARG A 311 15.08 -31.54 -8.73
CA ARG A 311 14.55 -30.19 -8.55
C ARG A 311 13.47 -29.88 -9.59
N THR A 312 12.51 -29.07 -9.18
CA THR A 312 11.41 -28.55 -10.01
C THR A 312 11.27 -27.04 -9.77
N SER A 313 10.13 -26.44 -10.12
CA SER A 313 9.84 -25.02 -9.84
C SER A 313 10.02 -24.69 -8.36
N ASP A 314 10.50 -23.48 -8.05
CA ASP A 314 10.64 -23.01 -6.66
C ASP A 314 9.35 -22.36 -6.15
N TYR A 315 8.39 -22.15 -7.05
CA TYR A 315 7.16 -21.40 -6.81
C TYR A 315 6.00 -22.34 -6.47
N PHE A 316 6.03 -22.88 -5.26
CA PHE A 316 4.93 -23.64 -4.64
C PHE A 316 4.52 -23.02 -3.31
N SER A 317 3.53 -23.58 -2.62
CA SER A 317 2.98 -23.08 -1.34
C SER A 317 3.98 -22.92 -0.18
N SER A 318 5.22 -23.42 -0.29
CA SER A 318 6.30 -23.15 0.67
C SER A 318 7.13 -21.89 0.35
N TRP A 319 6.87 -21.21 -0.77
CA TRP A 319 7.69 -20.10 -1.25
C TRP A 319 7.68 -18.90 -0.30
N SER A 320 8.84 -18.26 -0.15
CA SER A 320 9.03 -17.03 0.61
C SER A 320 9.92 -16.08 -0.17
N TRP A 321 9.67 -14.76 -0.05
CA TRP A 321 10.53 -13.76 -0.66
C TRP A 321 11.88 -13.62 0.07
N TYR A 322 11.93 -13.98 1.35
CA TYR A 322 13.11 -13.85 2.21
C TYR A 322 14.10 -15.01 2.01
N ASP A 323 13.59 -16.24 1.99
CA ASP A 323 14.37 -17.46 1.76
C ASP A 323 13.63 -18.34 0.73
N PRO A 324 13.87 -18.13 -0.59
CA PRO A 324 13.20 -18.89 -1.64
C PRO A 324 13.59 -20.38 -1.58
N PRO A 325 12.66 -21.29 -1.25
CA PRO A 325 12.99 -22.68 -0.99
C PRO A 325 13.37 -23.43 -2.27
N LYS A 326 14.36 -24.31 -2.17
CA LYS A 326 14.65 -25.29 -3.23
C LYS A 326 13.68 -26.46 -3.14
N VAL A 327 12.57 -26.40 -3.87
CA VAL A 327 11.61 -27.53 -3.94
C VAL A 327 12.22 -28.71 -4.71
N THR A 328 12.08 -29.90 -4.13
CA THR A 328 12.52 -31.18 -4.70
C THR A 328 11.40 -32.23 -4.73
N LEU A 329 11.60 -33.19 -5.63
CA LEU A 329 10.90 -34.47 -5.71
C LEU A 329 11.92 -35.55 -5.28
N PRO A 330 11.82 -36.11 -4.07
CA PRO A 330 12.76 -37.12 -3.60
C PRO A 330 12.60 -38.42 -4.40
N LEU A 331 13.72 -39.01 -4.84
CA LEU A 331 13.74 -40.38 -5.36
C LEU A 331 13.73 -41.35 -4.19
N ASN A 332 12.59 -41.98 -3.95
CA ASN A 332 12.48 -43.04 -2.96
C ASN A 332 13.28 -44.27 -3.39
N ALA A 333 14.00 -44.89 -2.47
CA ALA A 333 14.68 -46.16 -2.67
C ALA A 333 14.39 -47.09 -1.47
N PRO A 334 14.47 -48.43 -1.63
CA PRO A 334 14.41 -49.36 -0.51
C PRO A 334 15.44 -49.01 0.56
N PHE A 335 15.00 -48.85 1.81
CA PHE A 335 15.86 -48.42 2.92
C PHE A 335 16.61 -49.59 3.56
N ASP A 336 17.24 -50.41 2.70
CA ASP A 336 17.89 -51.69 3.05
C ASP A 336 19.31 -51.83 2.47
N GLY A 337 19.82 -50.80 1.81
CA GLY A 337 21.15 -50.80 1.17
C GLY A 337 21.25 -51.67 -0.09
N SER A 338 20.13 -52.19 -0.63
CA SER A 338 20.13 -53.08 -1.81
C SER A 338 20.52 -52.37 -3.11
N LEU A 339 20.32 -51.05 -3.20
CA LEU A 339 20.59 -50.27 -4.40
C LEU A 339 21.87 -49.45 -4.26
N THR A 340 22.61 -49.32 -5.37
CA THR A 340 23.86 -48.55 -5.40
C THR A 340 23.95 -47.61 -6.60
N LEU A 341 24.66 -46.49 -6.42
CA LEU A 341 25.13 -45.61 -7.48
C LEU A 341 26.62 -45.89 -7.69
N THR A 342 27.00 -46.39 -8.87
CA THR A 342 28.38 -46.61 -9.28
C THR A 342 28.75 -45.65 -10.39
N VAL A 343 29.73 -44.77 -10.12
CA VAL A 343 30.26 -43.81 -11.10
C VAL A 343 31.69 -44.16 -11.47
N THR A 344 31.94 -44.32 -12.77
CA THR A 344 33.28 -44.53 -13.34
C THR A 344 33.71 -43.35 -14.22
N GLU A 345 34.98 -43.32 -14.62
CA GLU A 345 35.40 -42.63 -15.85
C GLU A 345 34.76 -43.28 -17.10
#